data_AF-A0A953M7Z7-F1
#
_entry.id   AF-A0A953M7Z7-F1
#
_cell.length_a   1.000
_cell.length_b   1.000
_cell.length_c   1.000
_cell.angle_alpha   90.00
_cell.angle_beta   90.00
_cell.angle_gamma   90.00
#
_symmetry.space_group_name_H-M   'P 1'
#
loop_
_entity.id
_entity.type
_entity.pdbx_description
1 polymer ?
#
loop_
_entity_poly.entity_id
_entity_poly.type
_entity_poly.pdbx_seq_one_letter_code
_entity_poly.pdbx_strand_id
1 'polypeptide(L)' 'MLLIDAFNVLHLPQAVHDGHALGVPDLAGLIAAGRYAGARAVLVCDGAGPVECPDRADPRGIEIVFSGPDRSADDEIED' A
#
# COMPACT_ATOMS: atom_id res chain seq x y z
N MET A 1 -14.47 0.03 -2.11
CA MET A 1 -13.23 0.73 -1.74
C MET A 1 -12.45 -0.21 -0.85
N LEU A 2 -11.14 -0.36 -1.08
CA LEU A 2 -10.25 -1.15 -0.24
C LEU A 2 -9.33 -0.22 0.53
N LEU A 3 -9.19 -0.43 1.83
CA LEU A 3 -8.13 0.13 2.66
C LEU A 3 -7.22 -1.03 3.05
N ILE A 4 -5.92 -0.83 2.88
CA ILE A 4 -4.92 -1.88 3.03
C ILE A 4 -3.79 -1.30 3.86
N ASP A 5 -3.59 -1.88 5.05
CA ASP A 5 -2.37 -1.68 5.81
C ASP A 5 -1.20 -2.39 5.10
N ALA A 6 -0.33 -1.61 4.49
CA ALA A 6 0.81 -2.12 3.74
C ALA A 6 1.87 -2.73 4.67
N PHE A 7 2.03 -2.24 5.90
CA PHE A 7 3.00 -2.80 6.84
C PHE A 7 2.62 -4.23 7.20
N ASN A 8 1.36 -4.43 7.60
CA ASN A 8 0.86 -5.75 7.98
C ASN A 8 0.90 -6.73 6.81
N VAL A 9 0.62 -6.30 5.57
CA VAL A 9 0.67 -7.20 4.41
C VAL A 9 2.11 -7.54 4.01
N LEU A 10 3.00 -6.55 3.94
CA LEU A 10 4.37 -6.73 3.42
C LEU A 10 5.32 -7.43 4.40
N HIS A 11 4.98 -7.49 5.69
CA HIS A 11 5.78 -8.20 6.71
C HIS A 11 5.33 -9.65 6.94
N LEU A 12 4.32 -10.13 6.22
CA LEU A 12 3.95 -11.55 6.26
C LEU A 12 5.02 -12.42 5.59
N PRO A 13 5.28 -13.64 6.08
CA PRO A 13 6.21 -14.58 5.44
C PRO A 13 5.90 -14.88 3.98
N GLN A 14 4.64 -14.72 3.57
CA GLN A 14 4.15 -14.95 2.21
C GLN A 14 4.37 -13.76 1.27
N ALA A 15 4.80 -12.61 1.78
CA ALA A 15 5.10 -11.41 0.99
C ALA A 15 6.47 -11.51 0.30
N VAL A 16 6.71 -12.65 -0.37
CA VAL A 16 7.93 -12.96 -1.09
C VAL A 16 7.56 -13.53 -2.46
N HIS A 17 8.18 -13.01 -3.51
CA HIS A 17 8.03 -13.50 -4.88
C HIS A 17 9.41 -13.74 -5.49
N ASP A 18 9.60 -14.93 -6.08
CA ASP A 18 10.88 -15.36 -6.67
C ASP A 18 12.10 -15.18 -5.74
N GLY A 19 11.89 -15.37 -4.44
CA GLY A 19 12.95 -15.24 -3.42
C GLY A 19 13.23 -13.81 -2.96
N HIS A 20 12.46 -12.82 -3.43
CA HIS A 20 12.59 -11.41 -3.06
C HIS A 20 11.38 -10.94 -2.25
N ALA A 21 11.62 -10.16 -1.19
CA ALA A 21 10.56 -9.52 -0.44
C ALA A 21 9.82 -8.50 -1.32
N LEU A 22 8.50 -8.48 -1.23
CA LEU A 22 7.66 -7.54 -1.97
C LEU A 22 7.76 -6.14 -1.35
N GLY A 23 7.71 -5.12 -2.19
CA GLY A 23 7.54 -3.73 -1.77
C GLY A 23 6.13 -3.20 -2.04
N VAL A 24 5.90 -1.95 -1.63
CA VAL A 24 4.66 -1.21 -1.91
C VAL A 24 4.33 -1.16 -3.42
N PRO A 25 5.29 -0.93 -4.34
CA PRO A 25 5.00 -0.95 -5.78
C PRO A 25 4.52 -2.31 -6.28
N ASP A 26 5.09 -3.40 -5.75
CA ASP A 26 4.69 -4.76 -6.13
C ASP A 26 3.27 -5.07 -5.64
N LEU A 27 2.97 -4.72 -4.39
CA LEU A 27 1.64 -4.87 -3.82
C LEU A 27 0.58 -4.08 -4.61
N ALA A 28 0.88 -2.83 -4.97
CA ALA A 28 0.01 -2.03 -5.83
C ALA A 28 -0.21 -2.69 -7.20
N GLY A 29 0.85 -3.23 -7.81
CA GLY A 29 0.78 -4.00 -9.06
C GLY A 29 -0.12 -5.23 -8.95
N LEU A 30 0.00 -5.99 -7.86
CA LEU A 30 -0.81 -7.18 -7.59
C LEU A 30 -2.30 -6.84 -7.37
N ILE A 31 -2.60 -5.76 -6.66
CA ILE A 31 -3.98 -5.27 -6.47
C ILE A 31 -4.59 -4.87 -7.82
N ALA A 32 -3.83 -4.12 -8.63
CA ALA A 32 -4.26 -3.67 -9.95
C ALA A 32 -4.53 -4.81 -10.94
N ALA A 33 -3.78 -5.91 -10.86
CA ALA A 33 -3.90 -7.05 -11.77
C ALA A 33 -4.81 -8.17 -11.23
N GLY A 34 -5.12 -8.14 -9.93
CA GLY A 34 -5.82 -9.22 -9.24
C GLY A 34 -7.33 -9.07 -9.21
N ARG A 35 -7.95 -9.78 -8.25
CA ARG A 35 -9.40 -9.78 -8.03
C ARG A 35 -9.99 -8.39 -7.76
N TYR A 36 -9.18 -7.46 -7.27
CA TYR A 36 -9.58 -6.11 -6.91
C TYR A 36 -9.32 -5.08 -8.01
N ALA A 37 -8.94 -5.53 -9.22
CA ALA A 37 -8.76 -4.66 -10.37
C ALA A 37 -9.99 -3.76 -10.61
N GLY A 38 -9.75 -2.45 -10.76
CA GLY A 38 -10.80 -1.44 -10.97
C GLY A 38 -11.51 -0.96 -9.70
N ALA A 39 -11.21 -1.52 -8.53
CA ALA A 39 -11.66 -0.95 -7.27
C ALA A 39 -10.78 0.24 -6.88
N ARG A 40 -11.39 1.29 -6.29
CA ARG A 40 -10.61 2.29 -5.54
C ARG A 40 -9.93 1.60 -4.36
N ALA A 41 -8.61 1.68 -4.30
CA ALA A 41 -7.81 1.11 -3.22
C ALA A 41 -6.86 2.16 -2.64
N VAL A 42 -6.66 2.12 -1.32
CA VAL A 42 -5.73 2.97 -0.59
C VAL A 42 -4.75 2.04 0.15
N LEU A 43 -3.46 2.15 -0.15
CA LEU A 43 -2.40 1.51 0.59
C LEU A 43 -1.90 2.50 1.64
N VAL A 44 -2.09 2.17 2.91
CA VAL A 44 -1.63 2.96 4.04
C VAL A 44 -0.29 2.40 4.50
N CYS A 45 0.74 3.24 4.50
CA CYS A 45 2.09 2.89 4.88
C CYS A 45 2.48 3.63 6.17
N ASP A 46 3.14 2.94 7.08
CA ASP A 46 3.65 3.54 8.31
C ASP A 46 4.79 4.54 8.03
N GLY A 47 4.80 5.63 8.80
CA GLY A 47 5.92 6.56 8.87
C GLY A 47 5.93 7.58 7.73
N ALA A 48 7.09 8.19 7.49
CA ALA A 48 7.27 9.13 6.39
C ALA A 48 7.68 8.36 5.11
N GLY A 49 6.89 8.52 4.05
CA GLY A 49 7.22 7.95 2.74
C GLY A 49 8.50 8.53 2.15
N PRO A 50 9.12 7.85 1.18
CA PRO A 50 10.20 8.45 0.40
C PRO A 50 9.69 9.74 -0.26
N VAL A 51 10.55 10.75 -0.34
CA VAL A 51 10.24 12.07 -0.95
C VAL A 51 9.70 11.93 -2.38
N GLU A 52 10.04 10.83 -3.05
CA GLU A 52 9.62 10.49 -4.42
C GLU A 52 8.55 9.39 -4.48
N CYS A 53 7.72 9.21 -3.44
CA CYS A 53 6.53 8.38 -3.62
C CYS A 53 5.55 9.16 -4.50
N PRO A 54 5.09 8.60 -5.64
CA PRO A 54 4.17 9.30 -6.52
C PRO A 54 2.89 9.62 -5.75
N ASP A 55 2.70 10.90 -5.48
CA ASP A 55 1.68 11.47 -4.60
C ASP A 55 0.23 11.32 -5.12
N ARG A 56 0.02 10.52 -6.16
CA ARG A 56 -1.22 10.55 -6.93
C ARG A 56 -1.58 9.19 -7.46
N ALA A 57 -2.75 8.75 -6.99
CA ALA A 57 -3.65 7.80 -7.62
C ALA A 57 -3.17 7.35 -9.00
N ASP A 58 -2.70 6.11 -9.07
CA ASP A 58 -2.54 5.39 -10.32
C ASP A 58 -3.84 5.53 -11.13
N PRO A 59 -3.82 5.69 -12.48
CA PRO A 59 -5.03 5.64 -13.31
C PRO A 59 -5.93 4.42 -13.05
N ARG A 60 -5.41 3.38 -12.40
CA ARG A 60 -6.11 2.18 -11.94
C ARG A 60 -6.86 2.35 -10.60
N GLY A 61 -6.85 3.54 -10.01
CA GLY A 61 -7.58 3.88 -8.79
C GLY A 61 -6.86 3.49 -7.48
N ILE A 62 -5.54 3.36 -7.51
CA ILE A 62 -4.72 2.99 -6.35
C ILE A 62 -4.00 4.22 -5.81
N GLU A 63 -4.29 4.56 -4.56
CA GLU A 63 -3.71 5.67 -3.80
C GLU A 63 -2.73 5.11 -2.76
N ILE A 64 -1.63 5.80 -2.51
CA ILE A 64 -0.65 5.45 -1.48
C ILE A 64 -0.61 6.60 -0.48
N VAL A 65 -0.87 6.30 0.78
CA VAL A 65 -0.90 7.26 1.88
C VAL A 65 0.14 6.85 2.90
N PHE A 66 0.84 7.82 3.46
CA PHE A 66 1.78 7.63 4.55
C PHE A 66 1.21 8.29 5.80
N SER A 67 1.18 7.57 6.92
CA SER A 67 0.63 8.08 8.18
C SER A 67 1.44 9.25 8.76
N GLY A 68 2.71 9.39 8.34
CA GLY A 68 3.62 10.41 8.86
C GLY A 68 4.36 9.93 10.12
N PRO A 69 5.27 10.76 10.66
CA PRO A 69 6.24 10.34 11.68
C PRO A 69 5.63 10.04 13.05
N ASP A 70 4.44 10.59 13.35
CA ASP A 70 3.81 10.53 14.67
C ASP A 70 2.48 9.75 14.68
N ARG A 71 2.13 9.05 13.58
CA ARG A 71 0.90 8.25 13.46
C ARG A 71 1.20 6.86 12.89
N SER A 72 0.40 5.88 13.28
CA SER A 72 0.40 4.54 12.67
C SER A 72 -0.57 4.47 11.48
N ALA A 73 -0.45 3.42 10.66
CA ALA A 73 -1.40 3.12 9.60
C ALA A 73 -2.82 2.90 10.15
N ASP A 74 -2.94 2.29 11.33
CA ASP A 74 -4.23 2.08 11.99
C ASP A 74 -4.93 3.41 12.29
N ASP A 75 -4.19 4.43 12.75
CA ASP A 75 -4.73 5.77 13.02
C ASP A 75 -5.29 6.44 11.75
N GLU A 76 -4.79 6.12 10.56
CA GLU A 76 -5.29 6.65 9.27
C GLU A 76 -6.43 5.80 8.69
N ILE A 77 -6.52 4.52 9.07
CA ILE A 77 -7.58 3.62 8.59
C ILE A 77 -8.89 3.85 9.37
N GLU A 78 -8.80 4.24 10.65
CA GLU A 78 -9.96 4.43 11.53
C GLU A 78 -10.61 5.83 11.45
N ASP A 79 -9.92 6.84 10.91
CA ASP A 79 -10.44 8.21 10.68
C ASP A 79 -11.38 8.31 9.46
#